data_AF-A0A1M6NWQ8-F1
#
_entry.id   AF-A0A1M6NWQ8-F1
#
_cell.length_a   1.000
_cell.length_b   1.000
_cell.length_c   1.000
_cell.angle_alpha   90.00
_cell.angle_beta   90.00
_cell.angle_gamma   90.00
#
_symmetry.space_group_name_H-M   'P 1'
#
loop_
_entity.id
_entity.type
_entity.pdbx_description
1 polymer ?
#
loop_
_entity_poly.entity_id
_entity_poly.type
_entity_poly.pdbx_seq_one_letter_code
_entity_poly.pdbx_strand_id
1 'polypeptide(L)'
;MNRFDAYLYQILNGTYLHKQEKVAWIEEMQSHLEDSVQHYRVAGLSDEQAHQRALASFGTAKELRQQIIRETFVISPKWYLIVGVLCFISLGVALFTNTRFDDSVVTIGNPATWEPIPTPQWVVWLHQHFPLNPARWATLGTMSFMMVFTRKQTDRLAVLISWIPFSVSLLPSSVSLPLGSDGIRQVIFSALPIIQPVSIGATCEYGIIFALGIALYIWTRNRIISLTPWMISITLTVAPFLWSLMQETLWEQTRNPIFWGLAPVSWGYLWSAISSVIVHLIGAVLLLFMCKRVESSSIRLRKLI
;
A
#
# COMPACT_ATOMS: atom_id res chain seq x y z
N MET A 1 30.83 -21.80 -14.19
CA MET A 1 29.75 -21.85 -13.18
C MET A 1 29.98 -23.08 -12.33
N ASN A 2 30.36 -22.87 -11.07
CA ASN A 2 30.54 -23.96 -10.11
C ASN A 2 29.18 -24.63 -9.86
N ARG A 3 29.18 -25.93 -9.52
CA ARG A 3 27.96 -26.68 -9.18
C ARG A 3 27.17 -26.02 -8.04
N PHE A 4 27.84 -25.31 -7.14
CA PHE A 4 27.22 -24.54 -6.05
C PHE A 4 26.47 -23.31 -6.53
N ASP A 5 26.97 -22.58 -7.54
CA ASP A 5 26.36 -21.34 -8.01
C ASP A 5 24.91 -21.57 -8.47
N ALA A 6 24.67 -22.64 -9.22
CA ALA A 6 23.35 -22.98 -9.72
C ALA A 6 22.38 -23.34 -8.57
N TYR A 7 22.87 -24.06 -7.56
CA TYR A 7 22.10 -24.46 -6.38
C TYR A 7 21.75 -23.25 -5.49
N LEU A 8 22.73 -22.42 -5.16
CA LEU A 8 22.54 -21.20 -4.37
C LEU A 8 21.64 -20.20 -5.09
N TYR A 9 21.83 -20.05 -6.41
CA TYR A 9 20.92 -19.25 -7.22
C TYR A 9 19.51 -19.83 -7.18
N GLN A 10 19.34 -21.15 -7.24
CA GLN A 10 18.02 -21.77 -7.12
C GLN A 10 17.39 -21.50 -5.74
N ILE A 11 18.14 -21.53 -4.64
CA ILE A 11 17.62 -21.19 -3.30
C ILE A 11 17.09 -19.75 -3.28
N LEU A 12 17.94 -18.81 -3.70
CA LEU A 12 17.66 -17.37 -3.61
C LEU A 12 16.74 -16.85 -4.71
N ASN A 13 16.58 -17.60 -5.80
CA ASN A 13 15.61 -17.29 -6.83
C ASN A 13 14.20 -17.57 -6.29
N GLY A 14 13.44 -16.51 -6.06
CA GLY A 14 12.14 -16.56 -5.39
C GLY A 14 12.16 -16.17 -3.90
N THR A 15 13.31 -15.78 -3.34
CA THR A 15 13.33 -14.99 -2.09
C THR A 15 13.11 -13.50 -2.39
N TYR A 16 12.49 -12.78 -1.45
CA TYR A 16 12.20 -11.34 -1.54
C TYR A 16 13.36 -10.46 -1.03
N LEU A 17 14.56 -11.03 -0.96
CA LEU A 17 15.78 -10.33 -0.56
C LEU A 17 16.24 -9.34 -1.64
N HIS A 18 16.87 -8.24 -1.23
CA HIS A 18 17.50 -7.32 -2.17
C HIS A 18 18.74 -7.93 -2.82
N LYS A 19 19.16 -7.38 -3.97
CA LYS A 19 20.34 -7.89 -4.71
C LYS A 19 21.60 -7.98 -3.84
N GLN A 20 21.88 -6.94 -3.05
CA GLN A 20 23.03 -6.91 -2.15
C GLN A 20 22.95 -7.99 -1.07
N GLU A 21 21.76 -8.22 -0.52
CA GLU A 21 21.53 -9.24 0.48
C GLU A 21 21.68 -10.63 -0.11
N LYS A 22 21.19 -10.83 -1.35
CA LYS A 22 21.41 -12.10 -2.07
C LYS A 22 22.90 -12.38 -2.25
N VAL A 23 23.71 -11.37 -2.58
CA VAL A 23 25.16 -11.54 -2.70
C VAL A 23 25.77 -11.93 -1.36
N ALA A 24 25.45 -11.23 -0.27
CA ALA A 24 25.94 -11.58 1.06
C ALA A 24 25.54 -13.00 1.48
N TRP A 25 24.28 -13.40 1.22
CA TRP A 25 23.81 -14.76 1.48
C TRP A 25 24.51 -15.81 0.60
N ILE A 26 24.83 -15.50 -0.66
CA ILE A 26 25.61 -16.39 -1.52
C ILE A 26 27.00 -16.59 -0.91
N GLU A 27 27.68 -15.50 -0.54
CA GLU A 27 29.02 -15.55 0.05
C GLU A 27 29.04 -16.37 1.36
N GLU A 28 28.08 -16.13 2.25
CA GLU A 28 27.96 -16.87 3.53
C GLU A 28 27.64 -18.35 3.30
N MET A 29 26.64 -18.67 2.48
CA MET A 29 26.27 -20.06 2.19
C MET A 29 27.37 -20.80 1.43
N GLN A 30 28.09 -20.13 0.54
CA GLN A 30 29.22 -20.70 -0.19
C GLN A 30 30.35 -21.05 0.77
N SER A 31 30.70 -20.15 1.71
CA SER A 31 31.70 -20.43 2.76
C SER A 31 31.34 -21.70 3.55
N HIS A 32 30.08 -21.83 3.98
CA HIS A 32 29.64 -23.02 4.73
C HIS A 32 29.64 -24.31 3.91
N LEU A 33 29.32 -24.24 2.62
CA LEU A 33 29.39 -25.38 1.71
C LEU A 33 30.85 -25.81 1.48
N GLU A 34 31.76 -24.85 1.30
CA GLU A 34 33.19 -25.12 1.13
C GLU A 34 33.80 -25.73 2.41
N ASP A 35 33.45 -25.20 3.59
CA ASP A 35 33.84 -25.78 4.88
C ASP A 35 33.33 -27.22 5.04
N SER A 36 32.08 -27.48 4.63
CA SER A 36 31.49 -28.81 4.68
C SER A 36 32.20 -29.79 3.73
N VAL A 37 32.54 -29.35 2.51
CA VAL A 37 33.34 -30.15 1.57
C VAL A 37 34.70 -30.48 2.19
N GLN A 38 35.38 -29.48 2.78
CA GLN A 38 36.68 -29.69 3.39
C GLN A 38 36.61 -30.68 4.56
N HIS A 39 35.58 -30.59 5.39
CA HIS A 39 35.32 -31.56 6.46
C HIS A 39 35.18 -32.99 5.92
N TYR A 40 34.43 -33.17 4.84
CA TYR A 40 34.25 -34.49 4.20
C TYR A 40 35.51 -35.00 3.49
N ARG A 41 36.33 -34.12 2.91
CA ARG A 41 37.64 -34.47 2.36
C ARG A 41 38.58 -34.99 3.46
N VAL A 42 38.64 -34.30 4.61
CA VAL A 42 39.44 -34.74 5.76
C VAL A 42 38.95 -36.09 6.30
N ALA A 43 37.64 -36.36 6.22
CA ALA A 43 37.06 -37.66 6.56
C ALA A 43 37.36 -38.79 5.55
N GLY A 44 38.14 -38.53 4.50
CA GLY A 44 38.60 -39.53 3.52
C GLY A 44 37.67 -39.74 2.33
N LEU A 45 36.68 -38.88 2.11
CA LEU A 45 35.82 -38.95 0.92
C LEU A 45 36.53 -38.37 -0.31
N SER A 46 36.27 -38.98 -1.47
CA SER A 46 36.71 -38.42 -2.75
C SER A 46 36.05 -37.06 -3.01
N ASP A 47 36.69 -36.23 -3.83
CA ASP A 47 36.25 -34.85 -4.00
C ASP A 47 34.80 -34.73 -4.52
N GLU A 48 34.42 -35.58 -5.47
CA GLU A 48 33.06 -35.59 -6.01
C GLU A 48 32.02 -36.10 -4.98
N GLN A 49 32.38 -37.09 -4.16
CA GLN A 49 31.52 -37.57 -3.07
C GLN A 49 31.38 -36.54 -1.95
N ALA A 50 32.45 -35.81 -1.62
CA ALA A 50 32.43 -34.74 -0.64
C ALA A 50 31.48 -33.60 -1.07
N HIS A 51 31.52 -33.20 -2.35
CA HIS A 51 30.61 -32.19 -2.90
C HIS A 51 29.14 -32.63 -2.89
N GLN A 52 28.85 -33.86 -3.31
CA GLN A 52 27.47 -34.38 -3.30
C GLN A 52 26.94 -34.50 -1.87
N ARG A 53 27.77 -34.97 -0.94
CA ARG A 53 27.38 -35.13 0.46
C ARG A 53 27.18 -33.79 1.17
N ALA A 54 28.01 -32.79 0.86
CA ALA A 54 27.84 -31.42 1.34
C ALA A 54 26.50 -30.80 0.88
N LEU A 55 26.14 -30.97 -0.40
CA LEU A 55 24.85 -30.51 -0.91
C LEU A 55 23.68 -31.25 -0.26
N ALA A 56 23.78 -32.56 -0.12
CA ALA A 56 22.74 -33.37 0.52
C ALA A 56 22.54 -33.01 2.00
N SER A 57 23.62 -32.70 2.73
CA SER A 57 23.54 -32.27 4.13
C SER A 57 22.99 -30.85 4.29
N PHE A 58 23.17 -29.99 3.29
CA PHE A 58 22.64 -28.61 3.33
C PHE A 58 21.12 -28.56 3.19
N GLY A 59 20.49 -29.62 2.68
CA GLY A 59 19.03 -29.75 2.53
C GLY A 59 18.53 -29.43 1.12
N THR A 60 17.21 -29.33 0.95
CA THR A 60 16.64 -29.01 -0.37
C THR A 60 16.52 -27.50 -0.58
N ALA A 61 16.66 -27.06 -1.84
CA ALA A 61 16.56 -25.63 -2.16
C ALA A 61 15.20 -25.01 -1.77
N LYS A 62 14.13 -25.80 -1.78
CA LYS A 62 12.78 -25.36 -1.42
C LYS A 62 12.63 -25.13 0.09
N GLU A 63 13.15 -26.04 0.91
CA GLU A 63 13.10 -25.95 2.37
C GLU A 63 13.92 -24.77 2.88
N LEU A 64 15.18 -24.64 2.41
CA LEU A 64 16.03 -23.50 2.75
C LEU A 64 15.40 -22.17 2.35
N ARG A 65 14.79 -22.10 1.17
CA ARG A 65 14.08 -20.90 0.74
C ARG A 65 12.92 -20.56 1.69
N GLN A 66 12.12 -21.55 2.07
CA GLN A 66 11.00 -21.34 3.00
C GLN A 66 11.49 -20.91 4.38
N GLN A 67 12.60 -21.49 4.85
CA GLN A 67 13.23 -21.13 6.11
C GLN A 67 13.73 -19.67 6.08
N ILE A 68 14.48 -19.26 5.06
CA ILE A 68 14.94 -17.88 4.88
C ILE A 68 13.75 -16.91 4.87
N ILE A 69 12.67 -17.24 4.15
CA ILE A 69 11.47 -16.40 4.09
C ILE A 69 10.80 -16.29 5.47
N ARG A 70 10.68 -17.40 6.20
CA ARG A 70 10.03 -17.43 7.51
C ARG A 70 10.87 -16.70 8.55
N GLU A 71 12.18 -16.86 8.55
CA GLU A 71 13.08 -16.20 9.50
C GLU A 71 13.22 -14.70 9.20
N THR A 72 13.29 -14.32 7.92
CA THR A 72 13.48 -12.92 7.53
C THR A 72 12.19 -12.11 7.54
N PHE A 73 11.06 -12.71 7.13
CA PHE A 73 9.80 -11.99 6.91
C PHE A 73 8.65 -12.47 7.80
N VAL A 74 8.77 -13.58 8.55
CA VAL A 74 7.72 -14.24 9.37
C VAL A 74 6.52 -14.73 8.56
N ILE A 75 5.88 -13.84 7.79
CA ILE A 75 4.78 -14.11 6.85
C ILE A 75 5.31 -13.84 5.44
N SER A 76 4.98 -14.72 4.49
CA SER A 76 5.40 -14.54 3.10
C SER A 76 4.78 -13.27 2.50
N PRO A 77 5.57 -12.35 1.91
CA PRO A 77 5.06 -11.17 1.21
C PRO A 77 3.99 -11.43 0.15
N LYS A 78 3.95 -12.63 -0.43
CA LYS A 78 2.87 -13.08 -1.34
C LYS A 78 1.48 -12.97 -0.74
N TRP A 79 1.30 -13.31 0.53
CA TRP A 79 -0.01 -13.24 1.17
C TRP A 79 -0.53 -11.81 1.25
N TYR A 80 0.34 -10.87 1.61
CA TYR A 80 0.01 -9.45 1.64
C TYR A 80 -0.34 -8.91 0.24
N LEU A 81 0.36 -9.36 -0.81
CA LEU A 81 0.00 -9.02 -2.19
C LEU A 81 -1.37 -9.56 -2.59
N ILE A 82 -1.67 -10.84 -2.29
CA ILE A 82 -2.96 -11.46 -2.61
C ILE A 82 -4.09 -10.70 -1.91
N VAL A 83 -3.95 -10.44 -0.61
CA VAL A 83 -4.94 -9.69 0.17
C VAL A 83 -5.08 -8.26 -0.39
N GLY A 84 -3.98 -7.60 -0.72
CA GLY A 84 -4.00 -6.27 -1.34
C GLY A 84 -4.78 -6.25 -2.66
N VAL A 85 -4.53 -7.22 -3.54
CA VAL A 85 -5.27 -7.36 -4.81
C VAL A 85 -6.76 -7.59 -4.55
N LEU A 86 -7.12 -8.47 -3.62
CA LEU A 86 -8.51 -8.70 -3.26
C LEU A 86 -9.18 -7.42 -2.72
N CYS A 87 -8.47 -6.64 -1.89
CA CYS A 87 -8.97 -5.35 -1.41
C CYS A 87 -9.18 -4.34 -2.55
N PHE A 88 -8.30 -4.27 -3.55
CA PHE A 88 -8.47 -3.39 -4.70
C PHE A 88 -9.60 -3.84 -5.64
N ILE A 89 -9.84 -5.14 -5.78
CA ILE A 89 -11.02 -5.67 -6.48
C ILE A 89 -12.29 -5.24 -5.73
N SER A 90 -12.32 -5.45 -4.41
CA SER A 90 -13.44 -5.02 -3.56
C SER A 90 -13.67 -3.50 -3.60
N LEU A 91 -12.60 -2.70 -3.71
CA LEU A 91 -12.69 -1.26 -3.93
C LEU A 91 -13.42 -0.93 -5.24
N GLY A 92 -13.06 -1.57 -6.34
CA GLY A 92 -13.73 -1.38 -7.63
C GLY A 92 -15.21 -1.77 -7.57
N VAL A 93 -15.52 -2.89 -6.92
CA VAL A 93 -16.92 -3.31 -6.68
C VAL A 93 -17.66 -2.28 -5.83
N ALA A 94 -17.05 -1.77 -4.75
CA ALA A 94 -17.67 -0.78 -3.87
C ALA A 94 -17.94 0.56 -4.57
N LEU A 95 -17.00 1.02 -5.41
CA LEU A 95 -17.18 2.23 -6.22
C LEU A 95 -18.30 2.03 -7.25
N PHE A 96 -18.34 0.89 -7.91
CA PHE A 96 -19.40 0.54 -8.86
C PHE A 96 -20.79 0.49 -8.21
N THR A 97 -20.91 -0.16 -7.05
CA THR A 97 -22.21 -0.25 -6.36
C THR A 97 -22.65 1.09 -5.81
N ASN A 98 -21.75 1.93 -5.28
CA ASN A 98 -22.12 3.23 -4.73
C ASN A 98 -22.59 4.18 -5.84
N THR A 99 -21.88 4.22 -6.96
CA THR A 99 -22.32 5.00 -8.14
C THR A 99 -23.73 4.63 -8.57
N ARG A 100 -24.04 3.32 -8.69
CA ARG A 100 -25.38 2.86 -9.09
C ARG A 100 -26.51 3.13 -8.08
N PHE A 101 -26.18 3.43 -6.83
CA PHE A 101 -27.16 3.84 -5.82
C PHE A 101 -27.38 5.36 -5.81
N ASP A 102 -26.36 6.14 -6.20
CA ASP A 102 -26.42 7.59 -6.30
C ASP A 102 -26.92 8.08 -7.69
N ASP A 103 -27.03 7.17 -8.68
CA ASP A 103 -27.48 7.47 -10.04
C ASP A 103 -28.97 7.87 -10.08
N SER A 104 -29.20 9.13 -10.44
CA SER A 104 -30.50 9.69 -10.82
C SER A 104 -30.44 10.18 -12.28
N VAL A 105 -31.51 10.02 -13.06
CA VAL A 105 -31.56 10.46 -14.46
C VAL A 105 -31.40 11.97 -14.51
N VAL A 106 -30.24 12.45 -14.95
CA VAL A 106 -30.03 13.89 -15.22
C VAL A 106 -30.74 14.24 -16.54
N THR A 107 -32.03 14.52 -16.47
CA THR A 107 -32.72 15.29 -17.51
C THR A 107 -32.20 16.73 -17.44
N ILE A 108 -31.66 17.22 -18.55
CA ILE A 108 -31.06 18.56 -18.65
C ILE A 108 -32.08 19.60 -18.17
N GLY A 109 -31.77 20.31 -17.08
CA GLY A 109 -32.42 21.58 -16.73
C GLY A 109 -33.23 21.65 -15.43
N ASN A 110 -33.56 20.54 -14.74
CA ASN A 110 -34.27 20.64 -13.44
C ASN A 110 -34.08 19.41 -12.52
N PRO A 111 -33.45 19.55 -11.33
CA PRO A 111 -33.27 18.44 -10.37
C PRO A 111 -34.56 17.82 -9.83
N ALA A 112 -35.70 18.52 -9.95
CA ALA A 112 -37.01 17.99 -9.58
C ALA A 112 -37.57 16.94 -10.58
N THR A 113 -36.95 16.79 -11.75
CA THR A 113 -37.40 15.86 -12.81
C THR A 113 -36.49 14.65 -12.97
N TRP A 114 -35.59 14.43 -12.02
CA TRP A 114 -34.67 13.30 -12.05
C TRP A 114 -35.38 12.02 -11.59
N GLU A 115 -35.58 11.09 -12.52
CA GLU A 115 -36.10 9.76 -12.19
C GLU A 115 -34.94 8.81 -11.85
N PRO A 116 -34.99 8.02 -10.77
CA PRO A 116 -33.94 7.05 -10.48
C PRO A 116 -33.96 5.92 -11.51
N ILE A 117 -32.79 5.55 -12.04
CA ILE A 117 -32.66 4.39 -12.92
C ILE A 117 -32.89 3.14 -12.08
N PRO A 118 -33.71 2.16 -12.51
CA PRO A 118 -33.92 0.94 -11.74
C PRO A 118 -32.59 0.20 -11.53
N THR A 119 -32.12 0.17 -10.29
CA THR A 119 -30.90 -0.50 -9.87
C THR A 119 -31.09 -2.02 -9.95
N PRO A 120 -30.21 -2.78 -10.64
CA PRO A 120 -30.35 -4.22 -10.72
C PRO A 120 -30.34 -4.89 -9.34
N GLN A 121 -31.15 -5.94 -9.14
CA GLN A 121 -31.28 -6.62 -7.84
C GLN A 121 -29.94 -7.16 -7.29
N TRP A 122 -29.02 -7.59 -8.16
CA TRP A 122 -27.70 -8.05 -7.76
C TRP A 122 -26.81 -6.92 -7.22
N VAL A 123 -26.98 -5.69 -7.69
CA VAL A 123 -26.28 -4.49 -7.17
C VAL A 123 -26.83 -4.14 -5.79
N VAL A 124 -28.15 -4.22 -5.61
CA VAL A 124 -28.79 -4.04 -4.30
C VAL A 124 -28.33 -5.08 -3.30
N TRP A 125 -28.25 -6.35 -3.71
CA TRP A 125 -27.73 -7.43 -2.88
C TRP A 125 -26.27 -7.18 -2.48
N LEU A 126 -25.40 -6.80 -3.42
CA LEU A 126 -24.01 -6.44 -3.13
C LEU A 126 -23.93 -5.26 -2.14
N HIS A 127 -24.76 -4.23 -2.34
CA HIS A 127 -24.79 -3.06 -1.48
C HIS A 127 -25.32 -3.35 -0.05
N GLN A 128 -26.08 -4.43 0.13
CA GLN A 128 -26.55 -4.81 1.47
C GLN A 128 -25.54 -5.70 2.22
N HIS A 129 -24.76 -6.51 1.50
CA HIS A 129 -23.92 -7.55 2.10
C HIS A 129 -22.42 -7.20 2.13
N PHE A 130 -21.94 -6.31 1.26
CA PHE A 130 -20.57 -5.80 1.33
C PHE A 130 -20.51 -4.53 2.18
N PRO A 131 -19.51 -4.33 3.05
CA PRO A 131 -19.30 -3.04 3.70
C PRO A 131 -18.79 -2.02 2.67
N LEU A 132 -19.68 -1.18 2.12
CA LEU A 132 -19.39 -0.33 0.95
C LEU A 132 -18.89 1.05 1.31
N ASN A 133 -17.81 1.07 2.09
CA ASN A 133 -17.01 2.27 2.16
C ASN A 133 -15.76 2.06 1.29
N PRO A 134 -15.74 2.60 0.04
CA PRO A 134 -14.58 2.56 -0.84
C PRO A 134 -13.29 2.99 -0.13
N ALA A 135 -13.35 4.01 0.72
CA ALA A 135 -12.16 4.48 1.43
C ALA A 135 -11.57 3.41 2.37
N ARG A 136 -12.40 2.56 2.99
CA ARG A 136 -11.92 1.43 3.81
C ARG A 136 -11.21 0.36 2.99
N TRP A 137 -11.72 0.04 1.81
CA TRP A 137 -11.07 -0.92 0.92
C TRP A 137 -9.78 -0.36 0.31
N ALA A 138 -9.75 0.92 -0.02
CA ALA A 138 -8.56 1.62 -0.46
C ALA A 138 -7.46 1.67 0.63
N THR A 139 -7.83 1.96 1.89
CA THR A 139 -6.87 1.96 3.00
C THR A 139 -6.35 0.56 3.28
N LEU A 140 -7.23 -0.45 3.38
CA LEU A 140 -6.83 -1.84 3.60
C LEU A 140 -5.95 -2.39 2.48
N GLY A 141 -6.28 -2.08 1.22
CA GLY A 141 -5.46 -2.46 0.06
C GLY A 141 -4.09 -1.83 0.09
N THR A 142 -4.01 -0.53 0.40
CA THR A 142 -2.74 0.20 0.52
C THR A 142 -1.89 -0.31 1.69
N MET A 143 -2.50 -0.56 2.84
CA MET A 143 -1.81 -1.13 4.00
C MET A 143 -1.27 -2.52 3.70
N SER A 144 -2.09 -3.38 3.07
CA SER A 144 -1.67 -4.73 2.66
C SER A 144 -0.49 -4.65 1.70
N PHE A 145 -0.50 -3.72 0.75
CA PHE A 145 0.64 -3.47 -0.11
C PHE A 145 1.88 -3.00 0.68
N MET A 146 1.73 -2.08 1.63
CA MET A 146 2.84 -1.59 2.44
C MET A 146 3.44 -2.66 3.37
N MET A 147 2.64 -3.63 3.82
CA MET A 147 3.10 -4.77 4.63
C MET A 147 4.13 -5.64 3.90
N VAL A 148 4.15 -5.65 2.56
CA VAL A 148 5.16 -6.33 1.73
C VAL A 148 6.57 -5.82 2.02
N PHE A 149 6.71 -4.54 2.38
CA PHE A 149 7.99 -3.91 2.67
C PHE A 149 8.39 -4.01 4.15
N THR A 150 7.57 -4.64 4.99
CA THR A 150 7.86 -4.80 6.41
C THR A 150 8.74 -6.03 6.65
N ARG A 151 9.76 -5.88 7.49
CA ARG A 151 10.62 -7.00 7.89
C ARG A 151 10.52 -7.24 9.39
N LYS A 152 10.57 -6.15 10.16
CA LYS A 152 10.50 -6.18 11.63
C LYS A 152 9.05 -6.07 12.12
N GLN A 153 8.80 -6.57 13.33
CA GLN A 153 7.50 -6.38 13.99
C GLN A 153 7.17 -4.90 14.21
N THR A 154 8.19 -4.07 14.48
CA THR A 154 8.05 -2.61 14.59
C THR A 154 7.53 -1.97 13.31
N ASP A 155 8.02 -2.42 12.15
CA ASP A 155 7.59 -1.91 10.84
C ASP A 155 6.12 -2.26 10.57
N ARG A 156 5.70 -3.47 10.96
CA ARG A 156 4.31 -3.91 10.84
C ARG A 156 3.36 -3.09 11.71
N LEU A 157 3.73 -2.87 12.97
CA LEU A 157 2.95 -2.04 13.89
C LEU A 157 2.85 -0.60 13.37
N ALA A 158 3.94 -0.06 12.80
CA ALA A 158 3.94 1.26 12.18
C ALA A 158 2.96 1.37 11.00
N VAL A 159 2.89 0.34 10.13
CA VAL A 159 1.90 0.30 9.04
C VAL A 159 0.48 0.26 9.62
N LEU A 160 0.22 -0.57 10.64
CA LEU A 160 -1.10 -0.69 11.26
C LEU A 160 -1.55 0.62 11.95
N ILE A 161 -0.65 1.27 12.68
CA ILE A 161 -0.92 2.55 13.37
C ILE A 161 -1.16 3.69 12.37
N SER A 162 -0.59 3.61 11.17
CA SER A 162 -0.81 4.60 10.12
C SER A 162 -2.28 4.73 9.71
N TRP A 163 -3.13 3.74 10.01
CA TRP A 163 -4.56 3.80 9.75
C TRP A 163 -5.33 4.67 10.75
N ILE A 164 -4.84 4.86 11.98
CA ILE A 164 -5.60 5.50 13.06
C ILE A 164 -6.15 6.88 12.65
N PRO A 165 -5.37 7.82 12.09
CA PRO A 165 -5.89 9.13 11.68
C PRO A 165 -6.99 9.03 10.62
N PHE A 166 -6.87 8.06 9.70
CA PHE A 166 -7.86 7.82 8.65
C PHE A 166 -9.09 7.10 9.18
N SER A 167 -8.96 6.24 10.20
CA SER A 167 -10.12 5.61 10.84
C SER A 167 -10.97 6.61 11.60
N VAL A 168 -10.34 7.62 12.23
CA VAL A 168 -11.04 8.70 12.94
C VAL A 168 -11.80 9.60 11.96
N SER A 169 -11.24 9.91 10.79
CA SER A 169 -11.95 10.66 9.74
C SER A 169 -12.98 9.83 8.96
N LEU A 170 -12.89 8.50 9.01
CA LEU A 170 -13.86 7.55 8.41
C LEU A 170 -14.93 7.04 9.39
N LEU A 171 -14.91 7.52 10.65
CA LEU A 171 -16.06 7.35 11.54
C LEU A 171 -17.24 8.12 10.94
N PRO A 172 -18.45 7.55 10.97
CA PRO A 172 -19.61 8.21 10.40
C PRO A 172 -19.77 9.59 11.07
N SER A 173 -20.04 10.61 10.25
CA SER A 173 -20.36 11.98 10.64
C SER A 173 -21.51 12.11 11.66
N SER A 174 -22.16 10.99 12.02
CA SER A 174 -23.17 10.85 13.05
C SER A 174 -22.63 10.98 14.49
N VAL A 175 -21.31 10.90 14.73
CA VAL A 175 -20.73 11.27 16.03
C VAL A 175 -20.41 12.77 16.02
N SER A 176 -21.42 13.57 16.27
CA SER A 176 -21.30 15.00 16.48
C SER A 176 -20.53 15.28 17.78
N LEU A 177 -19.19 15.23 17.74
CA LEU A 177 -18.35 15.59 18.90
C LEU A 177 -18.58 17.06 19.26
N PRO A 178 -18.94 17.42 20.50
CA PRO A 178 -19.33 18.77 20.92
C PRO A 178 -18.13 19.72 21.04
N LEU A 179 -17.18 19.63 20.10
CA LEU A 179 -16.04 20.52 19.99
C LEU A 179 -16.41 21.62 18.99
N GLY A 180 -16.45 22.85 19.52
CA GLY A 180 -17.02 24.07 18.97
C GLY A 180 -16.81 24.39 17.48
N SER A 181 -17.78 25.16 16.97
CA SER A 181 -17.88 25.75 15.63
C SER A 181 -17.99 24.75 14.47
N ASP A 182 -19.04 24.91 13.66
CA ASP A 182 -19.33 24.07 12.50
C ASP A 182 -18.16 23.99 11.50
N GLY A 183 -17.27 25.00 11.51
CA GLY A 183 -16.04 25.00 10.72
C GLY A 183 -15.03 23.92 11.12
N ILE A 184 -14.81 23.66 12.42
CA ILE A 184 -13.82 22.65 12.87
C ILE A 184 -14.36 21.23 12.66
N ARG A 185 -15.66 21.03 12.84
CA ARG A 185 -16.34 19.76 12.53
C ARG A 185 -16.25 19.42 11.04
N GLN A 186 -16.47 20.39 10.15
CA GLN A 186 -16.26 20.18 8.71
C GLN A 186 -14.78 19.99 8.35
N VAL A 187 -13.86 20.63 9.05
CA VAL A 187 -12.41 20.52 8.82
C VAL A 187 -11.83 19.15 9.19
N ILE A 188 -12.39 18.46 10.20
CA ILE A 188 -11.90 17.14 10.65
C ILE A 188 -12.67 15.99 9.98
N PHE A 189 -13.93 16.24 9.57
CA PHE A 189 -14.87 15.21 9.10
C PHE A 189 -15.51 15.54 7.75
N SER A 190 -14.92 16.42 6.94
CA SER A 190 -15.27 16.47 5.53
C SER A 190 -14.95 15.10 4.95
N ALA A 191 -16.00 14.29 4.87
CA ALA A 191 -16.01 13.02 4.18
C ALA A 191 -15.25 13.23 2.89
N LEU A 192 -14.18 12.45 2.76
CA LEU A 192 -13.30 12.37 1.60
C LEU A 192 -12.14 13.43 1.58
N PRO A 193 -10.86 13.02 1.40
CA PRO A 193 -9.76 13.93 1.00
C PRO A 193 -9.91 14.44 -0.45
N ILE A 194 -11.15 14.56 -0.94
CA ILE A 194 -11.50 14.38 -2.34
C ILE A 194 -11.97 15.75 -2.84
N ILE A 195 -11.10 16.36 -3.66
CA ILE A 195 -11.40 17.41 -4.64
C ILE A 195 -11.58 18.85 -4.10
N GLN A 196 -11.61 19.10 -2.78
CA GLN A 196 -11.78 20.49 -2.35
C GLN A 196 -10.51 21.32 -2.58
N PRO A 197 -10.62 22.55 -3.15
CA PRO A 197 -9.49 23.46 -3.25
C PRO A 197 -8.91 23.71 -1.87
N VAL A 198 -7.59 23.85 -1.78
CA VAL A 198 -6.79 24.00 -0.55
C VAL A 198 -7.54 24.83 0.50
N SER A 199 -8.21 24.14 1.43
CA SER A 199 -8.91 24.75 2.55
C SER A 199 -8.01 24.75 3.78
N ILE A 200 -8.34 25.57 4.78
CA ILE A 200 -7.63 25.58 6.06
C ILE A 200 -7.64 24.19 6.70
N GLY A 201 -8.72 23.41 6.49
CA GLY A 201 -8.81 22.04 6.99
C GLY A 201 -7.85 21.06 6.32
N ALA A 202 -7.75 21.11 5.00
CA ALA A 202 -6.79 20.30 4.25
C ALA A 202 -5.34 20.57 4.71
N THR A 203 -5.01 21.81 5.07
CA THR A 203 -3.66 22.18 5.54
C THR A 203 -3.32 21.50 6.88
N CYS A 204 -4.27 21.45 7.81
CA CYS A 204 -4.10 20.74 9.08
C CYS A 204 -3.92 19.23 8.88
N GLU A 205 -4.68 18.62 7.97
CA GLU A 205 -4.57 17.19 7.65
C GLU A 205 -3.20 16.84 7.04
N TYR A 206 -2.71 17.64 6.08
CA TYR A 206 -1.36 17.47 5.54
C TYR A 206 -0.30 17.58 6.63
N GLY A 207 -0.47 18.51 7.58
CA GLY A 207 0.39 18.64 8.75
C GLY A 207 0.41 17.37 9.62
N ILE A 208 -0.75 16.78 9.89
CA ILE A 208 -0.88 15.54 10.66
C ILE A 208 -0.22 14.36 9.93
N ILE A 209 -0.48 14.19 8.63
CA ILE A 209 0.11 13.13 7.80
C ILE A 209 1.65 13.28 7.78
N PHE A 210 2.14 14.51 7.64
CA PHE A 210 3.58 14.79 7.64
C PHE A 210 4.23 14.50 8.99
N ALA A 211 3.62 14.98 10.08
CA ALA A 211 4.10 14.74 11.45
C ALA A 211 4.10 13.24 11.79
N LEU A 212 3.05 12.52 11.41
CA LEU A 212 2.97 11.07 11.58
C LEU A 212 4.06 10.37 10.77
N GLY A 213 4.29 10.76 9.52
CA GLY A 213 5.38 10.23 8.70
C GLY A 213 6.74 10.37 9.37
N ILE A 214 7.03 11.54 9.95
CA ILE A 214 8.28 11.78 10.71
C ILE A 214 8.33 10.92 11.97
N ALA A 215 7.24 10.84 12.74
CA ALA A 215 7.19 10.04 13.96
C ALA A 215 7.42 8.54 13.66
N LEU A 216 6.78 8.02 12.62
CA LEU A 216 6.99 6.65 12.15
C LEU A 216 8.42 6.42 11.67
N TYR A 217 9.03 7.40 11.01
CA TYR A 217 10.45 7.31 10.63
C TYR A 217 11.38 7.29 11.84
N ILE A 218 11.16 8.15 12.83
CA ILE A 218 11.98 8.17 14.06
C ILE A 218 11.89 6.82 14.79
N TRP A 219 10.69 6.23 14.82
CA TRP A 219 10.44 4.96 15.48
C TRP A 219 10.99 3.74 14.73
N THR A 220 10.72 3.63 13.42
CA THR A 220 11.09 2.45 12.62
C THR A 220 12.48 2.55 12.00
N ARG A 221 12.99 3.77 11.79
CA ARG A 221 14.16 4.08 10.95
C ARG A 221 14.05 3.55 9.52
N ASN A 222 12.82 3.32 9.05
CA ASN A 222 12.54 2.80 7.71
C ASN A 222 11.83 3.86 6.88
N ARG A 223 12.53 4.40 5.87
CA ARG A 223 12.03 5.47 5.00
C ARG A 223 10.81 5.05 4.17
N ILE A 224 10.73 3.77 3.79
CA ILE A 224 9.61 3.26 2.99
C ILE A 224 8.35 3.21 3.86
N ILE A 225 8.47 2.68 5.08
CA ILE A 225 7.32 2.53 5.98
C ILE A 225 6.78 3.90 6.46
N SER A 226 7.65 4.90 6.63
CA SER A 226 7.19 6.26 6.95
C SER A 226 6.32 6.90 5.87
N LEU A 227 6.37 6.40 4.62
CA LEU A 227 5.48 6.87 3.55
C LEU A 227 4.07 6.30 3.63
N THR A 228 3.79 5.34 4.51
CA THR A 228 2.47 4.68 4.60
C THR A 228 1.30 5.67 4.68
N PRO A 229 1.34 6.72 5.54
CA PRO A 229 0.27 7.72 5.58
C PRO A 229 0.07 8.45 4.25
N TRP A 230 1.17 8.78 3.56
CA TRP A 230 1.11 9.43 2.24
C TRP A 230 0.55 8.52 1.16
N MET A 231 0.95 7.25 1.15
CA MET A 231 0.42 6.26 0.21
C MET A 231 -1.08 6.08 0.39
N ILE A 232 -1.57 6.02 1.63
CA ILE A 232 -3.00 5.93 1.92
C ILE A 232 -3.73 7.18 1.37
N SER A 233 -3.20 8.37 1.65
CA SER A 233 -3.79 9.63 1.18
C SER A 233 -3.83 9.74 -0.36
N ILE A 234 -2.75 9.34 -1.03
CA ILE A 234 -2.67 9.30 -2.50
C ILE A 234 -3.70 8.31 -3.05
N THR A 235 -3.77 7.08 -2.55
CA THR A 235 -4.75 6.08 -3.03
C THR A 235 -6.18 6.57 -2.86
N LEU A 236 -6.49 7.18 -1.71
CA LEU A 236 -7.82 7.75 -1.45
C LEU A 236 -8.16 8.90 -2.41
N THR A 237 -7.17 9.68 -2.85
CA THR A 237 -7.37 10.77 -3.82
C THR A 237 -7.52 10.24 -5.25
N VAL A 238 -6.67 9.29 -5.63
CA VAL A 238 -6.54 8.81 -7.02
C VAL A 238 -7.63 7.81 -7.40
N ALA A 239 -8.01 6.91 -6.50
CA ALA A 239 -8.91 5.81 -6.85
C ALA A 239 -10.32 6.26 -7.30
N PRO A 240 -11.00 7.21 -6.62
CA PRO A 240 -12.29 7.73 -7.10
C PRO A 240 -12.16 8.46 -8.43
N PHE A 241 -11.09 9.25 -8.60
CA PHE A 241 -10.83 9.97 -9.85
C PHE A 241 -10.61 9.02 -11.03
N LEU A 242 -9.76 8.00 -10.88
CA LEU A 242 -9.54 6.98 -11.91
C LEU A 242 -10.83 6.21 -12.23
N TRP A 243 -11.65 5.95 -11.22
CA TRP A 243 -12.96 5.32 -11.42
C TRP A 243 -13.89 6.18 -12.27
N SER A 244 -14.04 7.47 -11.93
CA SER A 244 -14.86 8.40 -12.71
C SER A 244 -14.38 8.50 -14.17
N LEU A 245 -13.06 8.61 -14.38
CA LEU A 245 -12.48 8.67 -15.73
C LEU A 245 -12.70 7.37 -16.52
N MET A 246 -12.50 6.22 -15.88
CA MET A 246 -12.72 4.91 -16.50
C MET A 246 -14.19 4.74 -16.89
N GLN A 247 -15.11 5.11 -16.00
CA GLN A 247 -16.55 5.02 -16.25
C GLN A 247 -16.98 5.94 -17.40
N GLU A 248 -16.53 7.19 -17.43
CA GLU A 248 -16.79 8.14 -18.52
C GLU A 248 -16.27 7.60 -19.86
N THR A 249 -15.03 7.11 -19.88
CA THR A 249 -14.42 6.53 -21.08
C THR A 249 -15.21 5.30 -21.58
N LEU A 250 -15.60 4.41 -20.67
CA LEU A 250 -16.40 3.23 -21.00
C LEU A 250 -17.79 3.61 -21.50
N TRP A 251 -18.41 4.63 -20.93
CA TRP A 251 -19.69 5.15 -21.41
C TRP A 251 -19.58 5.73 -22.82
N GLU A 252 -18.58 6.57 -23.08
CA GLU A 252 -18.37 7.17 -24.41
C GLU A 252 -18.14 6.12 -25.49
N GLN A 253 -17.35 5.08 -25.19
CA GLN A 253 -17.01 4.03 -26.14
C GLN A 253 -18.14 3.03 -26.37
N THR A 254 -18.84 2.63 -25.31
CA THR A 254 -19.81 1.52 -25.39
C THR A 254 -21.25 1.98 -25.51
N ARG A 255 -21.56 3.22 -25.10
CA ARG A 255 -22.93 3.72 -24.89
C ARG A 255 -23.79 2.78 -24.05
N ASN A 256 -23.16 1.93 -23.22
CA ASN A 256 -23.85 0.95 -22.42
C ASN A 256 -24.45 1.64 -21.19
N PRO A 257 -25.78 1.59 -20.99
CA PRO A 257 -26.46 2.25 -19.87
C PRO A 257 -25.96 1.80 -18.49
N ILE A 258 -25.17 0.72 -18.42
CA ILE A 258 -24.52 0.29 -17.19
C ILE A 258 -23.47 1.29 -16.66
N PHE A 259 -22.89 2.10 -17.55
CA PHE A 259 -21.89 3.13 -17.22
C PHE A 259 -22.45 4.56 -17.23
N TRP A 260 -23.75 4.72 -17.52
CA TRP A 260 -24.46 6.00 -17.50
C TRP A 260 -24.64 6.47 -16.05
N GLY A 261 -24.46 7.77 -15.74
CA GLY A 261 -24.89 8.30 -14.43
C GLY A 261 -24.25 9.60 -13.94
N LEU A 262 -23.13 10.05 -14.52
CA LEU A 262 -22.43 11.25 -14.02
C LEU A 262 -22.43 12.40 -15.03
N ALA A 263 -22.49 13.62 -14.50
CA ALA A 263 -22.10 14.81 -15.25
C ALA A 263 -20.65 14.63 -15.75
N PRO A 264 -20.33 15.09 -16.98
CA PRO A 264 -18.99 14.95 -17.54
C PRO A 264 -17.94 15.46 -16.55
N VAL A 265 -16.77 14.81 -16.49
CA VAL A 265 -15.70 15.25 -15.60
C VAL A 265 -15.29 16.64 -16.04
N SER A 266 -15.77 17.66 -15.31
CA SER A 266 -15.48 19.03 -15.67
C SER A 266 -13.97 19.25 -15.65
N TRP A 267 -13.46 20.07 -16.56
CA TRP A 267 -12.05 20.46 -16.60
C TRP A 267 -11.54 20.99 -15.24
N GLY A 268 -12.42 21.63 -14.46
CA GLY A 268 -12.10 22.08 -13.10
C GLY A 268 -11.90 20.92 -12.11
N TYR A 269 -12.70 19.86 -12.20
CA TYR A 269 -12.54 18.65 -11.40
C TYR A 269 -11.24 17.91 -11.73
N LEU A 270 -10.93 17.77 -13.02
CA LEU A 270 -9.69 17.17 -13.50
C LEU A 270 -8.47 17.93 -12.96
N TRP A 271 -8.45 19.26 -13.09
CA TRP A 271 -7.35 20.08 -12.59
C TRP A 271 -7.23 20.05 -11.06
N SER A 272 -8.35 20.05 -10.34
CA SER A 272 -8.35 19.89 -8.87
C SER A 272 -7.71 18.56 -8.46
N ALA A 273 -8.12 17.45 -9.09
CA ALA A 273 -7.56 16.13 -8.82
C ALA A 273 -6.05 16.06 -9.13
N ILE A 274 -5.61 16.54 -10.30
CA ILE A 274 -4.19 16.59 -10.67
C ILE A 274 -3.40 17.43 -9.66
N SER A 275 -3.89 18.61 -9.31
CA SER A 275 -3.24 19.50 -8.34
C SER A 275 -3.10 18.84 -6.96
N SER A 276 -4.15 18.14 -6.51
CA SER A 276 -4.12 17.40 -5.24
C SER A 276 -3.07 16.30 -5.27
N VAL A 277 -3.01 15.50 -6.34
CA VAL A 277 -1.98 14.46 -6.50
C VAL A 277 -0.57 15.06 -6.49
N ILE A 278 -0.36 16.19 -7.17
CA ILE A 278 0.94 16.88 -7.17
C ILE A 278 1.32 17.32 -5.75
N VAL A 279 0.40 17.93 -5.00
CA VAL A 279 0.64 18.34 -3.60
C VAL A 279 1.02 17.13 -2.74
N HIS A 280 0.32 16.01 -2.91
CA HIS A 280 0.62 14.77 -2.19
C HIS A 280 2.01 14.21 -2.53
N LEU A 281 2.40 14.23 -3.80
CA LEU A 281 3.72 13.79 -4.24
C LEU A 281 4.83 14.71 -3.71
N ILE A 282 4.61 16.03 -3.73
CA ILE A 282 5.54 17.00 -3.14
C ILE A 282 5.71 16.74 -1.65
N GLY A 283 4.61 16.54 -0.92
CA GLY A 283 4.64 16.23 0.51
C GLY A 283 5.40 14.94 0.83
N ALA A 284 5.19 13.88 0.05
CA ALA A 284 5.94 12.63 0.17
C ALA A 284 7.44 12.81 -0.09
N VAL A 285 7.81 13.59 -1.11
CA VAL A 285 9.22 13.91 -1.42
C VAL A 285 9.86 14.74 -0.29
N LEU A 286 9.15 15.74 0.23
CA LEU A 286 9.60 16.54 1.36
C LEU A 286 9.80 15.68 2.61
N LEU A 287 8.93 14.71 2.87
CA LEU A 287 9.09 13.77 3.97
C LEU A 287 10.38 12.95 3.80
N LEU A 288 10.61 12.38 2.61
CA LEU A 288 11.85 11.63 2.34
C LEU A 288 13.10 12.49 2.53
N PHE A 289 13.07 13.74 2.09
CA PHE A 289 14.15 14.70 2.29
C PHE A 289 14.39 14.95 3.79
N MET A 290 13.33 15.15 4.57
CA MET A 290 13.43 15.32 6.02
C MET A 290 13.97 14.07 6.71
N CYS A 291 13.51 12.87 6.35
CA CYS A 291 14.04 11.61 6.88
C CYS A 291 15.55 11.50 6.65
N LYS A 292 16.03 11.84 5.45
CA LYS A 292 17.46 11.87 5.12
C LYS A 292 18.22 12.91 5.96
N ARG A 293 17.63 14.09 6.17
CA ARG A 293 18.24 15.16 6.98
C ARG A 293 18.37 14.71 8.45
N VAL A 294 17.31 14.15 9.04
CA VAL A 294 17.31 13.59 10.40
C VAL A 294 18.39 12.52 10.57
N GLU A 295 18.57 11.66 9.58
CA GLU A 295 19.62 10.64 9.59
C GLU A 295 21.02 11.26 9.63
N SER A 296 21.29 12.23 8.74
CA SER A 296 22.58 12.92 8.67
C SER A 296 22.94 13.64 9.97
N SER A 297 21.96 14.28 10.62
CA SER A 297 22.14 14.94 11.92
C SER A 297 22.41 13.94 13.03
N SER A 298 21.72 12.80 13.04
CA SER A 298 21.93 11.76 14.05
C SER A 298 23.31 11.10 13.98
N ILE A 299 23.85 10.91 12.76
CA ILE A 299 25.20 10.40 12.54
C ILE A 299 26.24 11.43 13.01
N ARG A 300 26.00 12.71 12.73
CA ARG A 300 26.89 13.79 13.16
C ARG A 300 26.95 13.91 14.68
N LEU A 301 25.81 13.76 15.36
CA LEU A 301 25.73 13.76 16.83
C LEU A 301 26.50 12.58 17.46
N ARG A 302 26.41 11.38 16.89
CA ARG A 302 27.16 10.19 17.35
C ARG A 302 28.66 10.27 17.11
N LYS A 303 29.14 11.14 16.23
CA LYS A 303 30.58 11.38 16.01
C LYS A 303 31.16 12.43 16.95
N LEU A 304 30.31 13.17 17.65
CA LEU A 304 30.70 14.22 18.60
C LEU A 304 30.68 13.74 20.07
N ILE A 305 30.12 12.55 20.32
CA ILE A 305 30.12 11.82 21.59
C ILE A 305 31.15 10.71 21.46
#